data_AF-A0A920BJP5-F1
#
_entry.id   AF-A0A920BJP5-F1
#
_cell.length_a   1.000
_cell.length_b   1.000
_cell.length_c   1.000
_cell.angle_alpha   90.00
_cell.angle_beta   90.00
_cell.angle_gamma   90.00
#
_symmetry.space_group_name_H-M   'P 1'
#
loop_
_entity.id
_entity.type
_entity.pdbx_description
1 polymer ?
#
loop_
_entity_poly.entity_id
_entity_poly.type
_entity_poly.pdbx_seq_one_letter_code
_entity_poly.pdbx_strand_id
1 'polypeptide(L)' 'MAIMGSGLAAAGILASGSRDQVIEWVPQCYGDAKDLKIGAFCASEPDAGSDVGGYRLSAKYDEASDEWVLNGTKAWIT' A
#
# COMPACT_ATOMS: atom_id res chain seq x y z
N MET A 1 -3.02 -15.92 10.26
CA MET A 1 -3.85 -15.05 9.39
C MET A 1 -3.08 -13.86 8.80
N ALA A 2 -1.98 -13.36 9.40
CA ALA A 2 -1.19 -12.24 8.83
C ALA A 2 -0.52 -12.52 7.47
N ILE A 3 -0.07 -13.76 7.19
CA ILE A 3 0.55 -14.11 5.88
C ILE A 3 -0.45 -13.99 4.70
N MET A 4 -1.76 -14.07 4.95
CA MET A 4 -2.76 -13.85 3.89
C MET A 4 -2.94 -12.37 3.55
N GLY A 5 -2.51 -11.45 4.41
CA GLY A 5 -2.59 -10.00 4.20
C GLY A 5 -1.75 -9.51 3.01
N SER A 6 -0.57 -10.11 2.81
CA SER A 6 0.31 -9.81 1.67
C SER A 6 -0.37 -10.00 0.31
N GLY A 7 -1.34 -10.92 0.22
CA GLY A 7 -2.10 -11.16 -0.99
C GLY A 7 -2.91 -9.94 -1.44
N LEU A 8 -3.48 -9.18 -0.50
CA LEU A 8 -4.27 -8.00 -0.81
C LEU A 8 -3.40 -6.83 -1.28
N ALA A 9 -2.22 -6.66 -0.69
CA ALA A 9 -1.21 -5.70 -1.15
C ALA A 9 -0.74 -6.03 -2.57
N ALA A 10 -0.36 -7.30 -2.82
CA ALA A 10 0.05 -7.78 -4.13
C ALA A 10 -1.05 -7.60 -5.20
N ALA A 11 -2.31 -7.89 -4.84
CA ALA A 11 -3.44 -7.70 -5.74
C ALA A 11 -3.66 -6.23 -6.12
N GLY A 12 -3.51 -5.30 -5.16
CA GLY A 12 -3.60 -3.86 -5.42
C GLY A 12 -2.52 -3.39 -6.41
N ILE A 13 -1.28 -3.84 -6.23
CA ILE A 13 -0.18 -3.52 -7.15
C ILE A 13 -0.44 -4.11 -8.54
N LEU A 14 -0.87 -5.38 -8.61
CA LEU A 14 -1.19 -6.03 -9.89
C LEU A 14 -2.32 -5.31 -10.65
N ALA A 15 -3.32 -4.79 -9.92
CA ALA A 15 -4.48 -4.13 -10.52
C ALA A 15 -4.20 -2.71 -11.02
N SER A 16 -3.21 -2.01 -10.46
CA SER A 16 -2.99 -0.57 -10.73
C SER A 16 -1.58 -0.20 -11.18
N GLY A 17 -0.60 -1.09 -11.02
CA GLY A 17 0.79 -0.84 -11.36
C GLY A 17 1.11 -1.07 -12.84
N SER A 18 2.15 -0.39 -13.33
CA SER A 18 2.78 -0.73 -14.60
C SER A 18 3.42 -2.12 -14.55
N ARG A 19 3.72 -2.71 -15.71
CA ARG A 19 4.38 -4.02 -15.77
C ARG A 19 5.67 -4.06 -14.96
N ASP A 20 6.48 -3.01 -15.06
CA ASP A 20 7.76 -2.94 -14.36
C ASP A 20 7.55 -2.81 -12.84
N GLN A 21 6.55 -2.05 -12.40
CA GLN A 21 6.17 -1.96 -10.99
C GLN A 21 5.66 -3.29 -10.45
N VAL A 22 4.87 -4.04 -11.23
CA VAL A 22 4.36 -5.35 -10.82
C VAL A 22 5.50 -6.34 -10.62
N ILE A 23 6.44 -6.40 -11.58
CA ILE A 23 7.60 -7.30 -11.50
C ILE A 23 8.47 -6.97 -10.29
N GLU A 24 8.66 -5.68 -10.00
CA GLU A 24 9.50 -5.24 -8.88
C GLU A 24 8.82 -5.44 -7.51
N TRP A 25 7.57 -5.00 -7.35
CA TRP A 25 6.98 -4.83 -6.02
C TRP A 25 6.13 -6.01 -5.54
N VAL A 26 5.51 -6.79 -6.43
CA VAL A 26 4.69 -7.94 -6.02
C VAL A 26 5.51 -9.00 -5.27
N PRO A 27 6.71 -9.42 -5.73
CA PRO A 27 7.55 -10.36 -4.98
C PRO A 27 7.94 -9.81 -3.60
N GLN A 28 8.15 -8.50 -3.49
CA GLN A 28 8.53 -7.84 -2.24
C GLN A 28 7.44 -7.83 -1.18
N CYS A 29 6.17 -8.05 -1.53
CA CYS A 29 5.11 -8.27 -0.54
C CYS A 29 5.29 -9.57 0.28
N TYR A 30 6.18 -10.48 -0.17
CA TYR A 30 6.46 -11.75 0.47
C TYR A 30 7.93 -11.88 0.90
N GLY A 31 8.85 -11.25 0.17
CA GLY A 31 10.30 -11.36 0.42
C GLY A 31 10.83 -12.73 0.02
N ASP A 32 11.89 -13.19 0.67
CA ASP A 32 12.47 -14.51 0.45
C ASP A 32 12.86 -15.22 1.76
N ALA A 33 13.51 -16.38 1.66
CA ALA A 33 13.88 -17.18 2.82
C ALA A 33 14.92 -16.51 3.75
N LYS A 34 15.66 -15.51 3.27
CA LYS A 34 16.68 -14.77 4.01
C LYS A 34 16.16 -13.42 4.50
N ASP A 35 15.23 -12.81 3.79
CA ASP A 35 14.60 -11.54 4.15
C ASP A 35 13.08 -11.63 3.96
N LEU A 36 12.40 -12.08 5.02
CA LEU A 36 10.94 -12.22 5.01
C LEU A 36 10.29 -10.84 5.06
N LYS A 37 9.40 -10.57 4.10
CA LYS A 37 8.63 -9.32 4.03
C LYS A 37 7.14 -9.60 4.08
N ILE A 38 6.38 -8.60 4.51
CA ILE A 38 4.92 -8.66 4.58
C ILE A 38 4.37 -7.37 3.98
N GLY A 39 3.42 -7.50 3.06
CA GLY A 39 2.67 -6.38 2.49
C GLY A 39 1.35 -6.19 3.23
N ALA A 40 0.88 -4.95 3.29
CA ALA A 40 -0.44 -4.62 3.82
C ALA A 40 -1.17 -3.65 2.89
N PHE A 41 -2.48 -3.80 2.78
CA PHE A 41 -3.32 -2.87 2.04
C PHE A 41 -3.91 -1.83 3.00
N CYS A 42 -3.39 -0.60 2.90
CA CYS A 42 -3.65 0.45 3.88
C CYS A 42 -4.69 1.47 3.39
N ALA A 43 -5.96 1.07 3.31
CA ALA A 43 -7.04 1.95 2.85
C ALA A 43 -7.72 2.72 4.00
N SER A 44 -8.35 2.00 4.93
CA SER A 44 -9.20 2.57 5.98
C SER A 44 -8.48 3.57 6.89
N GLU A 45 -9.23 4.59 7.31
CA GLU A 45 -8.83 5.65 8.22
C GLU A 45 -9.69 5.61 9.49
N PRO A 46 -9.29 6.27 10.59
CA PRO A 46 -10.05 6.25 11.85
C PRO A 46 -11.53 6.61 11.68
N ASP A 47 -11.83 7.55 10.79
CA ASP A 47 -13.18 8.10 10.60
C ASP A 47 -13.83 7.69 9.27
N ALA A 48 -13.14 6.91 8.44
CA ALA A 48 -13.62 6.55 7.10
C ALA A 48 -13.15 5.15 6.68
N GLY A 49 -14.11 4.25 6.43
CA GLY A 49 -13.86 2.89 5.93
C GLY A 49 -14.60 2.64 4.63
N SER A 50 -15.93 2.43 4.71
CA SER A 50 -16.80 2.24 3.54
C SER A 50 -17.01 3.50 2.71
N ASP A 51 -17.01 4.67 3.36
CA ASP A 51 -17.00 5.96 2.67
C ASP A 51 -15.59 6.32 2.24
N VAL A 52 -15.17 5.78 1.08
CA VAL A 52 -13.85 6.04 0.50
C VAL A 52 -13.68 7.52 0.13
N GLY A 53 -14.76 8.22 -0.22
CA GLY A 53 -14.73 9.66 -0.50
C GLY A 53 -14.42 10.52 0.73
N GLY A 54 -14.62 9.97 1.93
CA GLY A 54 -14.30 10.61 3.21
C GLY A 54 -12.83 10.48 3.65
N TYR A 55 -11.95 9.85 2.86
CA TYR A 55 -10.54 9.73 3.21
C TYR A 55 -9.88 11.11 3.27
N ARG A 56 -9.13 11.34 4.35
CA ARG A 56 -8.46 12.61 4.66
C ARG A 56 -6.96 12.57 4.37
N LEU A 57 -6.35 11.39 4.24
CA LEU A 57 -4.95 11.30 3.84
C LEU A 57 -4.75 12.03 2.49
N SER A 58 -3.76 12.92 2.47
CA SER A 58 -3.36 13.61 1.25
C SER A 58 -2.07 13.03 0.69
N ALA A 59 -1.97 12.97 -0.63
CA ALA A 59 -0.72 12.74 -1.36
C ALA A 59 -0.42 13.98 -2.20
N LYS A 60 0.64 14.71 -1.86
CA LYS A 60 1.08 15.90 -2.59
C LYS A 60 2.41 15.63 -3.25
N TYR A 61 2.48 15.85 -4.57
CA TYR A 61 3.75 15.75 -5.30
C TYR A 61 4.63 16.97 -5.00
N ASP A 62 5.89 16.72 -4.67
CA ASP A 62 6.95 17.70 -4.48
C ASP A 62 7.93 17.61 -5.65
N GLU A 63 7.85 18.57 -6.56
CA GLU A 63 8.70 18.65 -7.75
C GLU A 63 10.18 18.88 -7.42
N ALA A 64 10.49 19.47 -6.25
CA ALA A 64 11.87 19.76 -5.88
C ALA A 64 12.66 18.50 -5.49
N SER A 65 11.96 17.50 -4.93
CA SER A 65 12.54 16.20 -4.58
C SER A 65 12.14 15.06 -5.51
N ASP A 66 11.20 15.30 -6.45
CA ASP A 66 10.59 14.26 -7.30
C ASP A 66 9.91 13.14 -6.48
N GLU A 67 9.20 13.53 -5.41
CA GLU A 67 8.60 12.59 -4.45
C GLU A 67 7.15 12.94 -4.12
N TRP A 68 6.41 11.95 -3.61
CA TRP A 68 5.08 12.15 -3.05
C TRP A 68 5.14 12.27 -1.53
N VAL A 69 4.72 13.40 -1.00
CA VAL A 69 4.54 13.62 0.43
C VAL A 69 3.16 13.13 0.85
N LEU A 70 3.14 12.04 1.63
CA LEU A 70 1.92 11.45 2.19
C LEU A 70 1.69 11.99 3.61
N ASN A 71 0.48 12.47 3.91
CA ASN A 71 0.13 12.96 5.23
C ASN A 71 -1.28 12.52 5.64
N GLY A 72 -1.39 11.78 6.75
CA GLY A 72 -2.63 11.24 7.28
C GLY A 72 -2.40 10.09 8.26
N THR A 73 -3.47 9.41 8.67
CA THR A 73 -3.38 8.24 9.56
C THR A 73 -4.29 7.13 9.06
N LYS A 74 -3.72 5.93 8.92
CA LYS A 74 -4.46 4.71 8.59
C LYS A 74 -4.82 3.95 9.85
N ALA A 75 -5.89 3.18 9.80
CA ALA A 75 -6.39 2.41 10.92
C ALA A 75 -6.87 1.02 10.47
N TRP A 76 -6.87 0.07 11.39
CA TRP A 76 -7.43 -1.27 11.20
C TRP A 76 -6.68 -2.13 10.16
N ILE A 77 -5.39 -1.85 9.95
CA ILE A 77 -4.53 -2.61 9.05
C ILE A 77 -3.97 -3.82 9.81
N THR A 78 -4.19 -5.04 9.29
CA THR A 78 -3.82 -6.31 9.95
C THR A 78 -3.13 -7.28 9.01
#